data_AF-A0A2G3PL16-F1
#
_entry.id   AF-A0A2G3PL16-F1
#
_cell.length_a   1.000
_cell.length_b   1.000
_cell.length_c   1.000
_cell.angle_alpha   90.00
_cell.angle_beta   90.00
_cell.angle_gamma   90.00
#
_symmetry.space_group_name_H-M   'P 1'
#
loop_
_entity.id
_entity.type
_entity.pdbx_description
1 polymer ?
#
loop_
_entity_poly.entity_id
_entity_poly.type
_entity_poly.pdbx_seq_one_letter_code
_entity_poly.pdbx_strand_id
1 'polypeptide(L)'
;MNFPCLHLDVHIIERFDTREGLGQPGDREHRRVARHRFNCNHSKHVNCVTYASASAWHHQLSRAASGGHVVGITLIVVIMTSLNAGPRQLWHVGLLVERLEDGMDDLSTALGLQWAPIHEVDSDMERPDGSTFPLKTRVVFSTDLPLAIELIEPSPGTPNVRRGDSAFHHLGYWSDDLVSEEQRLDELGMPCVYFRNDEAGLRRIMLNEGPYGILLEACNALTKRPGLEAYYPGAS
;
A
#
# COMPACT_ATOMS: atom_id res chain seq x y z
N MET A 1 27.13 1.29 -1.87
CA MET A 1 25.69 1.29 -1.56
C MET A 1 24.97 0.99 -2.86
N ASN A 2 24.33 -0.18 -2.97
CA ASN A 2 23.56 -0.56 -4.16
C ASN A 2 22.16 0.05 -4.02
N PHE A 3 21.79 0.91 -4.96
CA PHE A 3 20.41 1.39 -5.08
C PHE A 3 19.58 0.27 -5.73
N PRO A 4 18.33 0.03 -5.31
CA PRO A 4 17.46 -0.91 -6.00
C PRO A 4 17.19 -0.41 -7.42
N CYS A 5 17.35 -1.29 -8.42
CA CYS A 5 16.99 -1.00 -9.80
C CYS A 5 15.47 -0.81 -9.90
N LEU A 6 15.03 0.40 -10.24
CA LEU A 6 13.64 0.60 -10.64
C LEU A 6 13.40 -0.13 -11.97
N HIS A 7 12.38 -0.97 -11.97
CA HIS A 7 11.87 -1.59 -13.19
C HIS A 7 10.80 -0.68 -13.77
N LEU A 8 11.10 -0.07 -14.93
CA LEU A 8 10.14 0.71 -15.69
C LEU A 8 9.56 -0.18 -16.79
N ASP A 9 8.29 -0.57 -16.67
CA ASP A 9 7.55 -1.23 -17.75
C ASP A 9 6.98 -0.15 -18.67
N VAL A 10 7.58 -0.01 -19.87
CA VAL A 10 7.11 0.92 -20.89
C VAL A 10 6.29 0.16 -21.93
N HIS A 11 5.02 0.53 -22.07
CA HIS A 11 4.16 0.06 -23.16
C HIS A 11 4.22 1.03 -24.33
N ILE A 12 4.91 0.64 -25.40
CA ILE A 12 4.92 1.40 -26.65
C ILE A 12 3.80 0.84 -27.55
N ILE A 13 2.82 1.68 -27.88
CA ILE A 13 1.78 1.37 -28.86
C ILE A 13 2.19 2.03 -30.17
N GLU A 14 2.60 1.23 -31.15
CA GLU A 14 2.89 1.72 -32.50
C GLU A 14 1.64 1.62 -33.37
N ARG A 15 1.30 2.71 -34.08
CA ARG A 15 0.28 2.72 -35.14
C ARG A 15 1.00 2.83 -36.49
N PHE A 16 0.66 1.94 -37.41
CA PHE A 16 1.15 1.98 -38.79
C PHE A 16 -0.01 2.26 -39.73
N ASP A 17 0.20 3.12 -40.72
CA ASP A 17 -0.71 3.35 -41.82
C ASP A 17 -0.02 2.84 -43.10
N THR A 18 -0.56 1.81 -43.74
CA THR A 18 -0.02 1.27 -44.98
C THR A 18 -0.68 1.98 -46.15
N ARG A 19 -0.08 3.06 -46.65
CA ARG A 19 -0.45 3.60 -47.96
C ARG A 19 0.42 3.00 -49.05
N GLU A 20 -0.10 1.99 -49.72
CA GLU A 20 0.22 1.75 -51.13
C GLU A 20 -1.05 1.45 -51.92
N GLY A 21 -1.26 2.23 -52.99
CA GLY A 21 -2.06 1.79 -54.14
C GLY A 21 -3.57 2.01 -54.04
N LEU A 22 -4.09 2.75 -55.03
CA LEU A 22 -5.50 2.98 -55.31
C LEU A 22 -6.37 1.70 -55.27
N GLY A 23 -7.38 1.67 -54.39
CA GLY A 23 -8.60 0.86 -54.57
C GLY A 23 -8.99 -0.08 -53.41
N GLN A 24 -10.22 0.16 -52.90
CA GLN A 24 -11.08 -0.65 -52.01
C GLN A 24 -11.14 -0.29 -50.50
N PRO A 25 -12.35 -0.32 -49.88
CA PRO A 25 -12.52 0.01 -48.47
C PRO A 25 -12.23 -1.20 -47.58
N GLY A 26 -11.20 -1.09 -46.74
CA GLY A 26 -10.87 -2.12 -45.77
C GLY A 26 -9.57 -1.87 -45.00
N ASP A 27 -9.44 -0.72 -44.33
CA ASP A 27 -8.31 -0.48 -43.42
C ASP A 27 -8.43 -1.38 -42.19
N ARG A 28 -7.52 -2.35 -42.04
CA ARG A 28 -7.32 -3.08 -40.77
C ARG A 28 -6.26 -2.37 -39.95
N GLU A 29 -6.67 -1.80 -38.81
CA GLU A 29 -5.76 -1.27 -37.78
C GLU A 29 -4.96 -2.43 -37.16
N HIS A 30 -3.64 -2.48 -37.42
CA HIS A 30 -2.75 -3.42 -36.75
C HIS A 30 -2.14 -2.76 -35.49
N ARG A 31 -2.59 -3.19 -34.31
CA ARG A 31 -1.94 -2.84 -33.03
C ARG A 31 -0.84 -3.85 -32.71
N ARG A 32 0.38 -3.37 -32.48
CA ARG A 32 1.46 -4.17 -31.92
C ARG A 32 1.86 -3.59 -30.56
N VAL A 33 1.85 -4.43 -29.54
CA VAL A 33 2.35 -4.08 -28.20
C VAL A 33 3.72 -4.71 -28.06
N ALA A 34 4.76 -3.89 -27.95
CA ALA A 34 6.11 -4.36 -27.64
C ALA A 34 6.42 -4.01 -26.18
N ARG A 35 6.83 -5.01 -25.38
CA ARG A 35 7.31 -4.83 -24.01
C ARG A 35 8.82 -4.67 -24.03
N HIS A 36 9.34 -3.58 -23.46
CA HIS A 36 10.78 -3.38 -23.31
C HIS A 36 11.10 -3.17 -21.83
N ARG A 37 12.06 -3.95 -21.31
CA ARG A 37 12.64 -3.75 -19.98
C ARG A 37 13.87 -2.85 -20.12
N PHE A 38 13.90 -1.75 -19.38
CA PHE A 38 15.09 -0.91 -19.24
C PHE A 38 15.67 -1.05 -17.84
N ASN A 39 17.00 -1.18 -17.76
CA ASN A 39 17.73 -1.27 -16.51
C ASN A 39 18.52 0.03 -16.32
N CYS A 40 17.99 0.97 -15.53
CA CYS A 40 18.66 2.25 -15.26
C CYS A 40 19.45 2.15 -13.95
N ASN A 41 20.78 2.16 -14.06
CA ASN A 41 21.67 2.29 -12.92
C ASN A 41 22.23 3.71 -12.97
N HIS A 42 21.61 4.71 -12.33
CA HIS A 42 22.22 6.01 -11.91
C HIS A 42 21.20 6.93 -11.20
N SER A 43 21.70 7.69 -10.22
CA SER A 43 21.03 8.34 -9.09
C SER A 43 20.14 9.57 -9.37
N LYS A 44 19.50 9.70 -10.54
CA LYS A 44 18.56 10.81 -10.80
C LYS A 44 17.35 10.33 -11.62
N HIS A 45 16.23 10.12 -10.94
CA HIS A 45 14.95 9.64 -11.51
C HIS A 45 14.48 10.40 -12.76
N VAL A 46 14.83 11.68 -12.89
CA VAL A 46 14.45 12.52 -14.04
C VAL A 46 15.16 12.11 -15.34
N ASN A 47 16.38 11.56 -15.26
CA ASN A 47 17.19 11.21 -16.43
C ASN A 47 16.76 9.90 -17.11
N CYS A 48 16.15 8.97 -16.37
CA CYS A 48 15.77 7.66 -16.93
C CYS A 48 14.58 7.79 -17.91
N VAL A 49 13.64 8.70 -17.63
CA VAL A 49 12.52 9.03 -18.54
C VAL A 49 13.04 9.65 -19.85
N THR A 50 14.07 10.50 -19.77
CA THR A 50 14.73 11.09 -20.94
C THR A 50 15.53 10.06 -21.74
N TYR A 51 16.09 9.05 -21.08
CA TYR A 51 16.86 7.99 -21.75
C TYR A 51 15.96 6.97 -22.47
N ALA A 52 14.83 6.60 -21.86
CA ALA A 52 13.83 5.72 -22.49
C ALA A 52 13.18 6.39 -23.71
N SER A 53 12.88 7.70 -23.62
CA SER A 53 12.43 8.46 -24.78
C SER A 53 13.54 8.55 -25.83
N ALA A 54 14.76 8.97 -25.48
CA ALA A 54 15.86 9.08 -26.45
C ALA A 54 16.20 7.75 -27.16
N SER A 55 16.17 6.61 -26.47
CA SER A 55 16.43 5.29 -27.06
C SER A 55 15.31 4.80 -27.97
N ALA A 56 14.04 5.03 -27.61
CA ALA A 56 12.89 4.78 -28.49
C ALA A 56 12.97 5.64 -29.77
N TRP A 57 13.39 6.90 -29.63
CA TRP A 57 13.66 7.80 -30.76
C TRP A 57 14.83 7.30 -31.63
N HIS A 58 15.93 6.83 -31.02
CA HIS A 58 17.10 6.34 -31.75
C HIS A 58 16.82 5.06 -32.55
N HIS A 59 16.04 4.13 -31.99
CA HIS A 59 15.71 2.86 -32.62
C HIS A 59 14.78 3.02 -33.84
N GLN A 60 14.01 4.11 -33.90
CA GLN A 60 13.10 4.44 -34.99
C GLN A 60 13.74 5.29 -36.10
N LEU A 61 14.71 6.17 -35.78
CA LEU A 61 15.50 6.85 -36.82
C LEU A 61 16.27 5.85 -37.70
N SER A 62 16.73 4.73 -37.13
CA SER A 62 17.33 3.63 -37.90
C SER A 62 16.34 2.88 -38.81
N ARG A 63 15.02 2.99 -38.57
CA ARG A 63 13.97 2.37 -39.42
C ARG A 63 13.36 3.34 -40.43
N ALA A 64 13.37 4.65 -40.16
CA ALA A 64 12.99 5.66 -41.16
C ALA A 64 13.99 5.73 -42.32
N ALA A 65 15.26 5.35 -42.09
CA ALA A 65 16.28 5.23 -43.14
C ALA A 65 16.00 4.13 -44.18
N SER A 66 15.02 3.23 -43.95
CA SER A 66 14.59 2.18 -44.89
C SER A 66 13.28 2.48 -45.64
N GLY A 67 12.88 3.76 -45.75
CA GLY A 67 11.87 4.18 -46.73
C GLY A 67 10.41 4.23 -46.29
N GLY A 68 10.12 4.23 -44.98
CA GLY A 68 8.75 4.40 -44.46
C GLY A 68 8.52 5.79 -43.85
N HIS A 69 7.43 6.47 -44.24
CA HIS A 69 6.97 7.70 -43.59
C HIS A 69 6.21 7.38 -42.29
N VAL A 70 6.70 7.86 -41.15
CA VAL A 70 6.02 7.76 -39.85
C VAL A 70 5.16 9.01 -39.63
N VAL A 71 3.84 8.84 -39.56
CA VAL A 71 2.88 9.92 -39.31
C VAL A 71 2.43 9.87 -37.84
N GLY A 72 3.29 10.36 -36.95
CA GLY A 72 2.95 10.63 -35.54
C GLY A 72 2.97 9.42 -34.60
N ILE A 73 3.72 9.53 -33.51
CA ILE A 73 3.73 8.58 -32.40
C ILE A 73 3.18 9.30 -31.16
N THR A 74 2.11 8.77 -30.60
CA THR A 74 1.63 9.21 -29.28
C THR A 74 2.23 8.28 -28.23
N LEU A 75 3.27 8.76 -27.55
CA LEU A 75 3.82 8.06 -26.40
C LEU A 75 2.92 8.32 -25.18
N ILE A 76 2.11 7.32 -24.81
CA ILE A 76 1.39 7.33 -23.53
C ILE A 76 2.33 6.72 -22.49
N VAL A 77 3.07 7.56 -21.77
CA VAL A 77 3.79 7.13 -20.57
C VAL A 77 2.75 7.08 -19.44
N VAL A 78 2.29 5.88 -19.10
CA VAL A 78 1.57 5.67 -17.83
C VAL A 78 2.62 5.70 -16.74
N ILE A 79 2.88 6.88 -16.17
CA ILE A 79 3.66 6.99 -14.95
C ILE A 79 2.74 6.44 -13.86
N MET A 80 2.97 5.21 -13.40
CA MET A 80 2.52 4.82 -12.06
C MET A 80 3.33 5.66 -11.08
N THR A 81 2.89 6.89 -10.88
CA THR A 81 3.36 7.71 -9.77
C THR A 81 2.98 6.94 -8.52
N SER A 82 3.97 6.51 -7.74
CA SER A 82 3.80 6.18 -6.34
C SER A 82 3.22 7.41 -5.64
N LEU A 83 1.90 7.53 -5.64
CA LEU A 83 1.16 8.63 -5.03
C LEU A 83 1.14 8.38 -3.52
N ASN A 84 2.24 8.78 -2.86
CA ASN A 84 2.29 9.50 -1.59
C ASN A 84 3.63 9.26 -0.91
N ALA A 85 4.60 10.12 -1.22
CA ALA A 85 5.87 10.21 -0.50
C ALA A 85 5.78 11.05 0.80
N GLY A 86 4.56 11.43 1.21
CA GLY A 86 4.33 12.13 2.48
C GLY A 86 4.30 11.17 3.66
N PRO A 87 4.43 11.67 4.90
CA PRO A 87 4.25 10.84 6.08
C PRO A 87 2.85 10.21 6.07
N ARG A 88 2.76 8.94 6.46
CA ARG A 88 1.47 8.29 6.70
C ARG A 88 0.76 8.97 7.87
N GLN A 89 -0.56 9.10 7.78
CA GLN A 89 -1.34 9.68 8.87
C GLN A 89 -1.54 8.62 9.96
N LEU A 90 -0.86 8.83 11.09
CA LEU A 90 -1.06 8.05 12.29
C LEU A 90 -2.43 8.38 12.90
N TRP A 91 -3.13 7.38 13.42
CA TRP A 91 -4.42 7.61 14.05
C TRP A 91 -4.60 6.88 15.38
N HIS A 92 -3.82 5.83 15.67
CA HIS A 92 -3.84 5.20 16.98
C HIS A 92 -2.52 4.56 17.41
N VAL A 93 -2.43 4.30 18.71
CA VAL A 93 -1.38 3.48 19.35
C VAL A 93 -2.04 2.35 20.13
N GLY A 94 -1.63 1.11 19.85
CA GLY A 94 -2.15 -0.07 20.53
C GLY A 94 -1.31 -0.47 21.73
N LEU A 95 -1.95 -0.61 22.89
CA LEU A 95 -1.35 -1.08 24.13
C LEU A 95 -2.03 -2.37 24.61
N LEU A 96 -1.22 -3.35 24.99
CA LEU A 96 -1.72 -4.59 25.59
C LEU A 96 -1.92 -4.43 27.09
N VAL A 97 -3.15 -4.68 27.55
CA VAL A 97 -3.53 -4.67 28.97
C VAL A 97 -4.09 -6.04 29.35
N GLU A 98 -3.89 -6.45 30.59
CA GLU A 98 -4.37 -7.78 31.04
C GLU A 98 -5.90 -7.83 31.12
N ARG A 99 -6.52 -6.72 31.51
CA ARG A 99 -7.97 -6.53 31.62
C ARG A 99 -8.31 -5.14 31.10
N LEU A 100 -9.22 -5.06 30.12
CA LEU A 100 -9.60 -3.78 29.51
C LEU A 100 -10.14 -2.80 30.55
N GLU A 101 -11.05 -3.25 31.39
CA GLU A 101 -11.75 -2.40 32.35
C GLU A 101 -10.76 -1.72 33.33
N ASP A 102 -9.75 -2.47 33.78
CA ASP A 102 -8.73 -1.96 34.70
C ASP A 102 -7.83 -0.94 33.98
N GLY A 103 -7.39 -1.24 32.74
CA GLY A 103 -6.57 -0.32 31.94
C GLY A 103 -7.32 0.96 31.53
N MET A 104 -8.63 0.85 31.26
CA MET A 104 -9.50 1.99 31.02
C MET A 104 -9.59 2.89 32.26
N ASP A 105 -9.83 2.31 33.44
CA ASP A 105 -9.93 3.05 34.71
C ASP A 105 -8.62 3.77 35.06
N ASP A 106 -7.48 3.07 34.93
CA ASP A 106 -6.15 3.62 35.18
C ASP A 106 -5.89 4.86 34.30
N LEU A 107 -6.12 4.75 33.00
CA LEU A 107 -5.86 5.86 32.06
C LEU A 107 -6.93 6.95 32.10
N SER A 108 -8.19 6.62 32.38
CA SER A 108 -9.23 7.62 32.65
C SER A 108 -8.88 8.43 33.91
N THR A 109 -8.43 7.77 34.97
CA THR A 109 -8.03 8.43 36.22
C THR A 109 -6.78 9.30 36.03
N ALA A 110 -5.77 8.80 35.32
CA ALA A 110 -4.51 9.51 35.14
C ALA A 110 -4.60 10.68 34.13
N LEU A 111 -5.37 10.50 33.05
CA LEU A 111 -5.33 11.39 31.87
C LEU A 111 -6.69 11.98 31.49
N GLY A 112 -7.79 11.54 32.09
CA GLY A 112 -9.14 12.03 31.79
C GLY A 112 -9.77 11.47 30.51
N LEU A 113 -9.25 10.35 29.98
CA LEU A 113 -9.75 9.74 28.75
C LEU A 113 -11.19 9.23 28.88
N GLN A 114 -11.96 9.42 27.82
CA GLN A 114 -13.22 8.74 27.53
C GLN A 114 -12.98 7.67 26.47
N TRP A 115 -13.91 6.71 26.42
CA TRP A 115 -13.78 5.50 25.63
C TRP A 115 -15.01 5.26 24.77
N ALA A 116 -14.78 4.72 23.57
CA ALA A 116 -15.82 4.10 22.78
C ALA A 116 -16.36 2.83 23.50
N PRO A 117 -17.50 2.28 23.07
CA PRO A 117 -17.91 0.94 23.52
C PRO A 117 -16.83 -0.11 23.24
N ILE A 118 -16.66 -1.05 24.17
CA ILE A 118 -15.77 -2.19 23.96
C ILE A 118 -16.22 -2.98 22.73
N HIS A 119 -15.26 -3.28 21.86
CA HIS A 119 -15.47 -4.08 20.67
C HIS A 119 -14.92 -5.49 20.88
N GLU A 120 -15.79 -6.49 20.70
CA GLU A 120 -15.38 -7.89 20.66
C GLU A 120 -14.92 -8.25 19.25
N VAL A 121 -13.68 -8.72 19.15
CA VAL A 121 -13.12 -9.28 17.93
C VAL A 121 -13.23 -10.80 18.03
N ASP A 122 -14.03 -11.39 17.15
CA ASP A 122 -14.10 -12.83 16.91
C ASP A 122 -14.03 -13.05 15.40
N SER A 123 -12.84 -13.34 14.89
CA SER A 123 -12.59 -13.44 13.45
C SER A 123 -11.36 -14.28 13.14
N ASP A 124 -11.33 -14.89 11.97
CA ASP A 124 -10.13 -15.53 11.44
C ASP A 124 -9.22 -14.47 10.81
N MET A 125 -7.95 -14.52 11.18
CA MET A 125 -6.90 -13.72 10.56
C MET A 125 -6.15 -14.57 9.53
N GLU A 126 -5.71 -13.94 8.45
CA GLU A 126 -4.95 -14.59 7.37
C GLU A 126 -3.47 -14.25 7.47
N ARG A 127 -2.61 -15.23 7.22
CA ARG A 127 -1.16 -15.04 7.08
C ARG A 127 -0.77 -14.97 5.60
N PRO A 128 0.39 -14.37 5.27
CA PRO A 128 0.88 -14.34 3.89
C PRO A 128 1.09 -15.71 3.25
N ASP A 129 1.31 -16.76 4.04
CA ASP A 129 1.43 -18.14 3.57
C ASP A 129 0.09 -18.84 3.26
N GLY A 130 -1.03 -18.12 3.43
CA GLY A 130 -2.38 -18.62 3.22
C GLY A 130 -2.96 -19.41 4.40
N SER A 131 -2.20 -19.59 5.48
CA SER A 131 -2.73 -20.17 6.71
C SER A 131 -3.60 -19.16 7.46
N THR A 132 -4.55 -19.67 8.25
CA THR A 132 -5.40 -18.83 9.10
C THR A 132 -5.20 -19.13 10.57
N PHE A 133 -5.65 -18.23 11.44
CA PHE A 133 -5.79 -18.48 12.87
C PHE A 133 -6.97 -17.70 13.44
N PRO A 134 -7.71 -18.27 14.41
CA PRO A 134 -8.76 -17.54 15.09
C PRO A 134 -8.15 -16.49 16.01
N LEU A 135 -8.68 -15.28 15.97
CA LEU A 135 -8.37 -14.22 16.93
C LEU A 135 -9.65 -13.89 17.71
N LYS A 136 -9.60 -14.17 19.00
CA LYS A 136 -10.62 -13.79 19.98
C LYS A 136 -9.99 -12.83 20.98
N THR A 137 -10.45 -11.59 21.00
CA THR A 137 -9.94 -10.52 21.87
C THR A 137 -10.99 -9.44 22.05
N ARG A 138 -10.80 -8.58 23.06
CA ARG A 138 -11.57 -7.36 23.27
C ARG A 138 -10.65 -6.17 23.04
N VAL A 139 -11.17 -5.15 22.38
CA VAL A 139 -10.45 -3.89 22.14
C VAL A 139 -11.32 -2.69 22.47
N VAL A 140 -10.70 -1.57 22.83
CA VAL A 140 -11.38 -0.31 23.07
C VAL A 140 -10.50 0.86 22.67
N PHE A 141 -11.10 1.92 22.12
CA PHE A 141 -10.39 3.12 21.68
C PHE A 141 -10.81 4.32 22.52
N SER A 142 -9.84 5.15 22.93
CA SER A 142 -10.15 6.47 23.49
C SER A 142 -10.71 7.39 22.41
N THR A 143 -11.56 8.35 22.76
CA THR A 143 -12.28 9.18 21.77
C THR A 143 -11.98 10.68 21.78
N ASP A 144 -11.27 11.19 22.79
CA ASP A 144 -11.17 12.65 23.01
C ASP A 144 -9.87 13.26 22.53
N LEU A 145 -8.99 12.45 21.94
CA LEU A 145 -7.69 12.87 21.43
C LEU A 145 -7.65 12.76 19.90
N PRO A 146 -6.82 13.56 19.20
CA PRO A 146 -6.59 13.42 17.75
C PRO A 146 -5.92 12.09 17.34
N LEU A 147 -5.30 11.40 18.31
CA LEU A 147 -4.72 10.09 18.16
C LEU A 147 -5.31 9.19 19.25
N ALA A 148 -5.99 8.11 18.85
CA ALA A 148 -6.62 7.21 19.79
C ALA A 148 -5.58 6.35 20.51
N ILE A 149 -5.79 6.16 21.82
CA ILE A 149 -5.17 5.06 22.56
C ILE A 149 -6.10 3.86 22.41
N GLU A 150 -5.60 2.79 21.81
CA GLU A 150 -6.27 1.49 21.78
C GLU A 150 -5.75 0.62 22.91
N LEU A 151 -6.65 0.07 23.72
CA LEU A 151 -6.33 -0.99 24.66
C LEU A 151 -6.80 -2.33 24.10
N ILE A 152 -5.96 -3.35 24.22
CA ILE A 152 -6.15 -4.67 23.65
C ILE A 152 -5.91 -5.72 24.73
N GLU A 153 -6.80 -6.70 24.85
CA GLU A 153 -6.51 -7.88 25.66
C GLU A 153 -5.67 -8.90 24.88
N PRO A 154 -4.59 -9.43 25.48
CA PRO A 154 -3.74 -10.40 24.79
C PRO A 154 -4.52 -11.68 24.46
N SER A 155 -4.24 -12.24 23.30
CA SER A 155 -4.79 -13.52 22.83
C SER A 155 -3.65 -14.54 22.67
N PRO A 156 -3.39 -15.37 23.70
CA PRO A 156 -2.26 -16.30 23.69
C PRO A 156 -2.27 -17.24 22.48
N GLY A 157 -1.08 -17.49 21.90
CA GLY A 157 -0.93 -18.30 20.70
C GLY A 157 -1.20 -17.54 19.39
N THR A 158 -1.53 -16.25 19.47
CA THR A 158 -1.65 -15.35 18.32
C THR A 158 -0.54 -14.28 18.36
N PRO A 159 -0.36 -13.49 17.28
CA PRO A 159 0.52 -12.34 17.33
C PRO A 159 0.04 -11.21 18.27
N ASN A 160 -1.22 -11.22 18.74
CA ASN A 160 -1.76 -10.27 19.73
C ASN A 160 -1.30 -10.62 21.15
N VAL A 161 0.02 -10.58 21.37
CA VAL A 161 0.65 -10.79 22.67
C VAL A 161 1.81 -9.82 22.85
N ARG A 162 2.26 -9.65 24.09
CA ARG A 162 3.37 -8.74 24.39
C ARG A 162 4.64 -9.20 23.69
N ARG A 163 5.38 -8.24 23.15
CA ARG A 163 6.68 -8.45 22.53
C ARG A 163 7.76 -7.95 23.49
N GLY A 164 8.45 -8.88 24.15
CA GLY A 164 9.32 -8.56 25.27
C GLY A 164 8.54 -7.98 26.45
N ASP A 165 9.15 -7.05 27.18
CA ASP A 165 8.56 -6.43 28.37
C ASP A 165 7.67 -5.21 28.05
N SER A 166 7.47 -4.91 26.77
CA SER A 166 6.70 -3.74 26.32
C SER A 166 5.19 -4.02 26.31
N ALA A 167 4.39 -3.08 26.81
CA ALA A 167 2.96 -3.03 26.57
C ALA A 167 2.62 -2.48 25.18
N PHE A 168 3.55 -1.76 24.55
CA PHE A 168 3.33 -1.14 23.25
C PHE A 168 3.30 -2.21 22.17
N HIS A 169 2.15 -2.37 21.53
CA HIS A 169 1.88 -3.41 20.57
C HIS A 169 2.11 -2.95 19.13
N HIS A 170 1.43 -1.88 18.71
CA HIS A 170 1.54 -1.39 17.34
C HIS A 170 1.33 0.11 17.21
N LEU A 171 1.84 0.67 16.12
CA LEU A 171 1.48 1.99 15.65
C LEU A 171 0.52 1.86 14.46
N GLY A 172 -0.65 2.48 14.57
CA GLY A 172 -1.70 2.41 13.58
C GLY A 172 -1.78 3.64 12.68
N TYR A 173 -1.92 3.41 11.39
CA TYR A 173 -1.91 4.47 10.39
C TYR A 173 -2.81 4.14 9.19
N TRP A 174 -3.19 5.18 8.45
CA TRP A 174 -4.05 5.05 7.28
C TRP A 174 -3.26 4.72 6.00
N SER A 175 -3.80 3.79 5.22
CA SER A 175 -3.42 3.51 3.83
C SER A 175 -4.68 3.30 2.99
N ASP A 176 -4.62 3.69 1.72
CA ASP A 176 -5.66 3.50 0.71
C ASP A 176 -5.50 2.17 -0.06
N ASP A 177 -4.27 1.67 -0.15
CA ASP A 177 -3.94 0.39 -0.79
C ASP A 177 -3.01 -0.44 0.11
N LEU A 178 -3.58 -1.46 0.75
CA LEU A 178 -2.84 -2.36 1.65
C LEU A 178 -2.01 -3.40 0.90
N VAL A 179 -2.29 -3.68 -0.38
CA VAL A 179 -1.49 -4.62 -1.19
C VAL A 179 -0.20 -3.93 -1.64
N SER A 180 -0.31 -2.70 -2.13
CA SER A 180 0.85 -1.87 -2.45
C SER A 180 1.69 -1.57 -1.20
N GLU A 181 1.03 -1.28 -0.07
CA GLU A 181 1.73 -1.02 1.19
C GLU A 181 2.47 -2.26 1.72
N GLU A 182 1.93 -3.47 1.53
CA GLU A 182 2.61 -4.73 1.87
C GLU A 182 3.93 -4.84 1.12
N GLN A 183 3.91 -4.67 -0.20
CA GLN A 183 5.09 -4.75 -1.06
C GLN A 183 6.14 -3.73 -0.63
N ARG A 184 5.72 -2.49 -0.38
CA ARG A 184 6.62 -1.42 0.08
C ARG A 184 7.28 -1.75 1.42
N LEU A 185 6.55 -2.31 2.38
CA LEU A 185 7.11 -2.67 3.68
C LEU A 185 8.01 -3.91 3.60
N ASP A 186 7.67 -4.89 2.76
CA ASP A 186 8.50 -6.06 2.52
C ASP A 186 9.87 -5.68 1.93
N GLU A 187 9.90 -4.75 0.96
CA GLU A 187 11.14 -4.19 0.40
C GLU A 187 12.02 -3.49 1.45
N LEU A 188 11.43 -3.05 2.55
CA LEU A 188 12.13 -2.42 3.67
C LEU A 188 12.48 -3.41 4.79
N GLY A 189 12.23 -4.70 4.61
CA GLY A 189 12.48 -5.74 5.62
C GLY A 189 11.46 -5.76 6.75
N MET A 190 10.25 -5.25 6.51
CA MET A 190 9.13 -5.17 7.44
C MET A 190 7.98 -6.06 6.93
N PRO A 191 8.16 -7.39 6.90
CA PRO A 191 7.19 -8.31 6.28
C PRO A 191 5.85 -8.31 7.00
N CYS A 192 4.80 -8.67 6.27
CA CYS A 192 3.47 -8.87 6.82
C CYS A 192 3.47 -10.07 7.79
N VAL A 193 2.82 -9.89 8.94
CA VAL A 193 2.60 -10.93 9.96
C VAL A 193 1.23 -11.57 9.75
N TYR A 194 0.20 -10.73 9.63
CA TYR A 194 -1.16 -11.15 9.30
C TYR A 194 -2.00 -9.97 8.81
N PHE A 195 -3.11 -10.28 8.16
CA PHE A 195 -4.10 -9.31 7.72
C PHE A 195 -5.52 -9.83 7.93
N ARG A 196 -6.49 -8.93 7.80
CA ARG A 196 -7.92 -9.27 7.81
C ARG A 196 -8.63 -8.53 6.70
N ASN A 197 -9.46 -9.27 5.97
CA ASN A 197 -10.37 -8.70 4.97
C ASN A 197 -11.69 -8.25 5.63
N ASP A 198 -12.35 -7.25 5.05
CA ASP A 198 -13.75 -6.95 5.35
C ASP A 198 -14.70 -7.87 4.57
N GLU A 199 -16.00 -7.72 4.82
CA GLU A 199 -17.05 -8.52 4.16
C GLU A 199 -17.08 -8.36 2.63
N ALA A 200 -16.54 -7.26 2.10
CA ALA A 200 -16.43 -7.01 0.66
C ALA A 200 -15.13 -7.59 0.06
N GLY A 201 -14.28 -8.23 0.87
CA GLY A 201 -13.01 -8.81 0.45
C GLY A 201 -11.88 -7.78 0.33
N LEU A 202 -12.08 -6.53 0.77
CA LEU A 202 -10.99 -5.56 0.86
C LEU A 202 -10.19 -5.84 2.12
N ARG A 203 -8.85 -5.81 2.04
CA ARG A 203 -8.01 -5.82 3.25
C ARG A 203 -8.41 -4.65 4.12
N ARG A 204 -8.94 -4.92 5.31
CA ARG A 204 -9.38 -3.94 6.30
C ARG A 204 -8.20 -3.46 7.14
N ILE A 205 -7.37 -4.40 7.61
CA ILE A 205 -6.15 -4.16 8.38
C ILE A 205 -5.05 -5.11 7.91
N MET A 206 -3.81 -4.69 8.08
CA MET A 206 -2.61 -5.49 7.85
C MET A 206 -1.56 -5.09 8.87
N LEU A 207 -1.00 -6.10 9.56
CA LEU A 207 0.02 -5.93 10.58
C LEU A 207 1.35 -6.43 10.03
N ASN A 208 2.36 -5.57 10.10
CA ASN A 208 3.71 -5.82 9.64
C ASN A 208 4.68 -5.77 10.81
N GLU A 209 5.78 -6.50 10.67
CA GLU A 209 6.95 -6.29 11.52
C GLU A 209 7.40 -4.83 11.43
N GLY A 210 7.80 -4.27 12.56
CA GLY A 210 8.27 -2.89 12.65
C GLY A 210 9.59 -2.79 13.41
N PRO A 211 10.20 -1.59 13.42
CA PRO A 211 11.41 -1.37 14.21
C PRO A 211 11.13 -1.54 15.71
N TYR A 212 12.16 -1.79 16.51
CA TYR A 212 12.09 -1.84 17.98
C TYR A 212 11.15 -2.91 18.57
N GLY A 213 10.73 -3.88 17.77
CA GLY A 213 9.85 -4.96 18.22
C GLY A 213 8.38 -4.54 18.35
N ILE A 214 7.99 -3.38 17.83
CA ILE A 214 6.57 -3.01 17.69
C ILE A 214 6.07 -3.37 16.29
N LEU A 215 4.76 -3.59 16.17
CA LEU A 215 4.11 -3.81 14.88
C LEU A 215 3.71 -2.47 14.23
N LEU A 216 3.56 -2.50 12.91
CA LEU A 216 2.95 -1.43 12.14
C LEU A 216 1.59 -1.91 11.64
N GLU A 217 0.51 -1.21 11.99
CA GLU A 217 -0.84 -1.53 11.52
C GLU A 217 -1.27 -0.56 10.42
N ALA A 218 -1.29 -1.05 9.18
CA ALA A 218 -1.92 -0.36 8.08
C ALA A 218 -3.44 -0.60 8.14
N CYS A 219 -4.20 0.48 8.29
CA CYS A 219 -5.65 0.48 8.28
C CYS A 219 -6.17 0.99 6.94
N ASN A 220 -7.10 0.25 6.33
CA ASN A 220 -7.73 0.68 5.09
C ASN A 220 -8.68 1.86 5.34
N ALA A 221 -8.36 3.00 4.74
CA ALA A 221 -9.15 4.23 4.84
C ALA A 221 -10.54 4.11 4.16
N LEU A 222 -10.72 3.12 3.28
CA LEU A 222 -11.97 2.88 2.55
C LEU A 222 -12.96 2.01 3.34
N THR A 223 -12.50 1.27 4.34
CA THR A 223 -13.37 0.45 5.19
C THR A 223 -14.00 1.32 6.29
N LYS A 224 -15.31 1.16 6.54
CA LYS A 224 -16.03 1.87 7.60
C LYS A 224 -15.74 1.29 8.99
N ARG A 225 -15.64 2.16 9.99
CA ARG A 225 -15.42 1.85 11.41
C ARG A 225 -16.37 2.72 12.23
N PRO A 226 -17.60 2.23 12.47
CA PRO A 226 -18.61 3.00 13.19
C PRO A 226 -18.10 3.50 14.54
N GLY A 227 -18.28 4.78 14.82
CA GLY A 227 -17.84 5.44 16.06
C GLY A 227 -16.41 5.95 16.06
N LEU A 228 -15.63 5.71 15.00
CA LEU A 228 -14.25 6.18 14.84
C LEU A 228 -14.10 7.15 13.66
N GLU A 229 -15.20 7.72 13.16
CA GLU A 229 -15.22 8.59 11.99
C GLU A 229 -14.33 9.84 12.16
N ALA A 230 -14.18 10.34 13.39
CA ALA A 230 -13.32 11.48 13.71
C ALA A 230 -11.83 11.25 13.40
N TYR A 231 -11.41 9.98 13.24
CA TYR A 231 -10.02 9.62 12.97
C TYR A 231 -9.70 9.47 11.48
N TYR A 232 -10.71 9.48 10.60
CA TYR A 232 -10.52 9.22 9.18
C TYR A 232 -9.70 10.32 8.50
N PRO A 233 -8.98 10.00 7.40
CA PRO A 233 -8.29 11.03 6.62
C PRO A 233 -9.23 12.15 6.19
N GLY A 234 -8.87 13.39 6.52
CA GLY A 234 -9.67 14.58 6.23
C GLY A 234 -10.82 14.86 7.22
N ALA A 235 -10.97 14.08 8.29
CA ALA A 235 -11.81 14.46 9.42
C ALA A 235 -11.28 15.74 10.08
N SER A 236 -12.19 16.67 10.39
CA SER A 236 -11.92 18.03 10.88
C SER A 236 -11.81 18.12 12.39
#